data_AF-A0A819HG03-F1
#
_entry.id   AF-A0A819HG03-F1
#
_cell.length_a   1.000
_cell.length_b   1.000
_cell.length_c   1.000
_cell.angle_alpha   90.00
_cell.angle_beta   90.00
_cell.angle_gamma   90.00
#
_symmetry.space_group_name_H-M   'P 1'
#
loop_
_entity.id
_entity.type
_entity.pdbx_description
1 polymer ?
#
loop_
_entity_poly.entity_id
_entity_poly.type
_entity_poly.pdbx_seq_one_letter_code
_entity_poly.pdbx_strand_id
1 'polypeptide(L)'
;MHEILASDSKGSSITSSNSLIFKQLQFNYLIGFALAAAGNSLQSSYRYAIFDTYDLGRTTIERIFLCAHISTLTLGTLTSSLSDKYGRRTACILSAIFYTISCLSLNINVVWIFYVGSAARGIAHSLYNTNFEAWLVQDHHNSGLSTDSLKQILRNSFVVQSVIAIAVGFVCEYSADLLGYVAPFDIAVVIYVFMTIFILTRWTENYGDKEASSTTSFIHAIQILRDDFRIVLVGFITAFFEVTIYVYAIEWTPALERAHIWTIREPLPLGIIYSSFMVALDFVS
;
A
#
# COMPACT_ATOMS: atom_id res chain seq x y z
N MET A 1 24.81 0.07 49.13
CA MET A 1 24.25 -1.22 48.62
C MET A 1 22.77 -1.12 48.28
N HIS A 2 21.93 -0.51 49.14
CA HIS A 2 20.49 -0.29 48.85
C HIS A 2 20.20 0.65 47.65
N GLU A 3 21.04 1.66 47.40
CA GLU A 3 20.86 2.58 46.25
C GLU A 3 21.17 1.94 44.89
N ILE A 4 22.14 1.02 44.83
CA ILE A 4 22.56 0.34 43.59
C ILE A 4 21.50 -0.70 43.17
N LEU A 5 20.93 -1.43 44.14
CA LEU A 5 19.83 -2.36 43.87
C LEU A 5 18.53 -1.65 43.45
N ALA A 6 18.30 -0.43 43.94
CA ALA A 6 17.15 0.39 43.54
C ALA A 6 17.33 1.04 42.17
N SER A 7 18.57 1.34 41.73
CA SER A 7 18.83 1.79 40.36
C SER A 7 18.69 0.66 39.35
N ASP A 8 19.16 -0.54 39.69
CA ASP A 8 19.02 -1.73 38.82
C ASP A 8 17.56 -2.20 38.70
N SER A 9 16.77 -2.13 39.77
CA SER A 9 15.34 -2.46 39.71
C SER A 9 14.55 -1.43 38.88
N LYS A 10 14.88 -0.13 39.00
CA LYS A 10 14.27 0.91 38.15
C LYS A 10 14.69 0.76 36.69
N GLY A 11 15.95 0.51 36.41
CA GLY A 11 16.46 0.26 35.05
C GLY A 11 15.76 -0.93 34.39
N SER A 12 15.69 -2.07 35.08
CA SER A 12 15.00 -3.26 34.56
C SER A 12 13.49 -3.03 34.34
N SER A 13 12.82 -2.27 35.23
CA SER A 13 11.40 -1.93 35.07
C SER A 13 11.15 -1.02 33.87
N ILE A 14 12.01 -0.03 33.62
CA ILE A 14 11.92 0.89 32.47
C ILE A 14 12.17 0.13 31.17
N THR A 15 13.20 -0.73 31.12
CA THR A 15 13.48 -1.57 29.95
C THR A 15 12.31 -2.52 29.66
N SER A 16 11.71 -3.12 30.70
CA SER A 16 10.54 -4.00 30.54
C SER A 16 9.31 -3.26 30.02
N SER A 17 9.05 -2.04 30.53
CA SER A 17 7.93 -1.19 30.08
C SER A 17 8.08 -0.77 28.62
N ASN A 18 9.27 -0.28 28.23
CA ASN A 18 9.55 0.11 26.84
C ASN A 18 9.43 -1.07 25.88
N SER A 19 9.81 -2.27 26.30
CA SER A 19 9.65 -3.48 25.50
C SER A 19 8.19 -3.87 25.25
N LEU A 20 7.30 -3.63 26.23
CA LEU A 20 5.86 -3.89 26.10
C LEU A 20 5.21 -2.86 25.18
N ILE A 21 5.50 -1.58 25.37
CA ILE A 21 4.99 -0.48 24.52
C ILE A 21 5.41 -0.71 23.06
N PHE A 22 6.69 -1.05 22.84
CA PHE A 22 7.19 -1.38 21.51
C PHE A 22 6.44 -2.55 20.85
N LYS A 23 6.29 -3.67 21.56
CA LYS A 23 5.58 -4.84 21.02
C LYS A 23 4.13 -4.54 20.70
N GLN A 24 3.46 -3.77 21.55
CA GLN A 24 2.07 -3.38 21.35
C GLN A 24 1.92 -2.47 20.13
N LEU A 25 2.78 -1.44 19.99
CA LEU A 25 2.80 -0.56 18.83
C LEU A 25 3.08 -1.34 17.55
N GLN A 26 4.12 -2.18 17.55
CA GLN A 26 4.48 -3.00 16.41
C GLN A 26 3.33 -3.91 15.99
N PHE A 27 2.74 -4.66 16.92
CA PHE A 27 1.64 -5.57 16.61
C PHE A 27 0.41 -4.82 16.08
N ASN A 28 0.04 -3.71 16.72
CA ASN A 28 -1.09 -2.88 16.30
C ASN A 28 -0.90 -2.31 14.89
N TYR A 29 0.28 -1.79 14.60
CA TYR A 29 0.60 -1.25 13.30
C TYR A 29 0.66 -2.33 12.22
N LEU A 30 1.38 -3.43 12.47
CA LEU A 30 1.58 -4.50 11.50
C LEU A 30 0.26 -5.17 11.10
N ILE A 31 -0.72 -5.31 12.01
CA ILE A 31 -2.04 -5.85 11.62
C ILE A 31 -2.77 -4.90 10.68
N GLY A 32 -2.84 -3.61 11.03
CA GLY A 32 -3.51 -2.62 10.18
C GLY A 32 -2.86 -2.53 8.80
N PHE A 33 -1.53 -2.51 8.77
CA PHE A 33 -0.73 -2.50 7.55
C PHE A 33 -0.89 -3.80 6.75
N ALA A 34 -0.89 -4.97 7.40
CA ALA A 34 -1.10 -6.27 6.76
C ALA A 34 -2.44 -6.35 6.04
N LEU A 35 -3.52 -5.87 6.66
CA LEU A 35 -4.85 -5.86 6.04
C LEU A 35 -4.87 -4.96 4.80
N ALA A 36 -4.24 -3.78 4.88
CA ALA A 36 -4.12 -2.87 3.74
C ALA A 36 -3.29 -3.48 2.60
N ALA A 37 -2.15 -4.09 2.93
CA ALA A 37 -1.28 -4.78 1.99
C ALA A 37 -2.00 -5.94 1.30
N ALA A 38 -2.75 -6.76 2.05
CA ALA A 38 -3.49 -7.90 1.52
C ALA A 38 -4.55 -7.46 0.49
N GLY A 39 -5.33 -6.44 0.82
CA GLY A 39 -6.31 -5.88 -0.12
C GLY A 39 -5.66 -5.32 -1.39
N ASN A 40 -4.49 -4.67 -1.26
CA ASN A 40 -3.77 -4.12 -2.41
C ASN A 40 -3.19 -5.22 -3.31
N SER A 41 -2.64 -6.29 -2.72
CA SER A 41 -2.11 -7.43 -3.45
C SER A 41 -3.21 -8.19 -4.19
N LEU A 42 -4.38 -8.41 -3.58
CA LEU A 42 -5.52 -9.09 -4.20
C LEU A 42 -5.95 -8.39 -5.50
N GLN A 43 -5.95 -7.05 -5.47
CA GLN A 43 -6.32 -6.24 -6.63
C GLN A 43 -5.28 -6.21 -7.76
N SER A 44 -4.06 -6.67 -7.50
CA SER A 44 -2.95 -6.56 -8.45
C SER A 44 -2.83 -7.78 -9.36
N SER A 45 -3.23 -8.97 -8.90
CA SER A 45 -2.99 -10.23 -9.61
C SER A 45 -3.87 -10.43 -10.87
N TYR A 46 -5.17 -10.07 -10.81
CA TYR A 46 -6.14 -10.38 -11.89
C TYR A 46 -6.68 -9.15 -12.64
N ARG A 47 -6.11 -7.96 -12.41
CA ARG A 47 -6.69 -6.70 -12.94
C ARG A 47 -6.59 -6.56 -14.45
N TYR A 48 -5.55 -7.11 -15.08
CA TYR A 48 -5.50 -7.17 -16.54
C TYR A 48 -6.55 -8.15 -17.06
N ALA A 49 -6.55 -9.37 -16.53
CA ALA A 49 -7.42 -10.46 -16.96
C ALA A 49 -8.92 -10.11 -16.88
N ILE A 50 -9.37 -9.43 -15.83
CA ILE A 50 -10.77 -9.00 -15.73
C ILE A 50 -11.15 -8.00 -16.84
N PHE A 51 -10.27 -7.08 -17.22
CA PHE A 51 -10.56 -6.16 -18.32
C PHE A 51 -10.54 -6.85 -19.68
N ASP A 52 -9.70 -7.86 -19.84
CA ASP A 52 -9.70 -8.71 -21.03
C ASP A 52 -11.02 -9.50 -21.15
N THR A 53 -11.58 -10.00 -20.04
CA THR A 53 -12.92 -10.64 -20.07
C THR A 53 -14.07 -9.72 -20.43
N TYR A 54 -13.89 -8.40 -20.36
CA TYR A 54 -14.86 -7.40 -20.82
C TYR A 54 -14.63 -6.98 -22.27
N ASP A 55 -13.78 -7.68 -23.01
CA ASP A 55 -13.40 -7.39 -24.41
C ASP A 55 -12.88 -5.95 -24.60
N LEU A 56 -12.24 -5.39 -23.57
CA LEU A 56 -11.64 -4.07 -23.67
C LEU A 56 -10.40 -4.11 -24.54
N GLY A 57 -10.34 -3.25 -25.55
CA GLY A 57 -9.12 -3.09 -26.35
C GLY A 57 -7.92 -2.71 -25.48
N ARG A 58 -6.75 -3.29 -25.78
CA ARG A 58 -5.49 -3.09 -25.04
C ARG A 58 -5.18 -1.63 -24.71
N THR A 59 -5.33 -0.72 -25.67
CA THR A 59 -5.10 0.72 -25.46
C THR A 59 -6.05 1.32 -24.41
N THR A 60 -7.27 0.82 -24.29
CA THR A 60 -8.22 1.25 -23.25
C THR A 60 -7.76 0.75 -21.88
N ILE A 61 -7.30 -0.49 -21.78
CA ILE A 61 -6.74 -1.06 -20.54
C ILE A 61 -5.53 -0.24 -20.09
N GLU A 62 -4.58 0.03 -20.98
CA GLU A 62 -3.40 0.86 -20.71
C GLU A 62 -3.78 2.26 -20.20
N ARG A 63 -4.79 2.90 -20.80
CA ARG A 63 -5.30 4.20 -20.35
C ARG A 63 -5.98 4.14 -18.99
N ILE A 64 -6.73 3.07 -18.70
CA ILE A 64 -7.31 2.85 -17.37
C ILE A 64 -6.20 2.73 -16.34
N PHE A 65 -5.17 1.91 -16.58
CA PHE A 65 -4.03 1.79 -15.67
C PHE A 65 -3.28 3.12 -15.48
N LEU A 66 -3.07 3.88 -16.56
CA LEU A 66 -2.43 5.19 -16.53
C LEU A 66 -3.22 6.20 -15.70
N CYS A 67 -4.56 6.16 -15.76
CA CYS A 67 -5.43 7.06 -15.00
C CYS A 67 -5.17 6.99 -13.48
N ALA A 68 -4.95 5.80 -12.92
CA ALA A 68 -4.60 5.65 -11.51
C ALA A 68 -3.25 6.33 -11.17
N HIS A 69 -2.25 6.20 -12.05
CA HIS A 69 -0.94 6.79 -11.82
C HIS A 69 -1.00 8.32 -11.90
N ILE A 70 -1.71 8.86 -12.89
CA ILE A 70 -1.96 10.31 -12.99
C ILE A 70 -2.72 10.80 -11.74
N SER A 71 -3.71 10.05 -11.29
CA SER A 71 -4.46 10.39 -10.08
C SER A 71 -3.58 10.39 -8.83
N THR A 72 -2.69 9.41 -8.68
CA THR A 72 -1.69 9.36 -7.60
C THR A 72 -0.77 10.59 -7.63
N LEU A 73 -0.26 10.96 -8.80
CA LEU A 73 0.65 12.11 -8.96
C LEU A 73 -0.04 13.45 -8.69
N THR A 74 -1.26 13.63 -9.17
CA THR A 74 -1.98 14.90 -9.10
C THR A 74 -2.67 15.11 -7.76
N LEU A 75 -3.24 14.05 -7.18
CA LEU A 75 -4.03 14.13 -5.95
C LEU A 75 -3.25 13.64 -4.73
N GLY A 76 -2.08 13.00 -4.89
CA GLY A 76 -1.32 12.44 -3.77
C GLY A 76 -0.79 13.49 -2.81
N THR A 77 -0.21 14.58 -3.33
CA THR A 77 0.27 15.69 -2.51
C THR A 77 -0.89 16.43 -1.82
N LEU A 78 -2.02 16.57 -2.51
CA LEU A 78 -3.21 17.20 -1.94
C LEU A 78 -3.80 16.33 -0.82
N THR A 79 -3.95 15.04 -1.06
CA THR A 79 -4.54 14.10 -0.09
C THR A 79 -3.63 13.89 1.12
N SER A 80 -2.31 13.92 0.94
CA SER A 80 -1.33 13.84 2.03
C SER A 80 -1.22 15.15 2.84
N SER A 81 -1.38 16.32 2.21
CA SER A 81 -1.44 17.58 2.97
C SER A 81 -2.76 17.74 3.72
N LEU A 82 -3.87 17.25 3.15
CA LEU A 82 -5.17 17.22 3.81
C LEU A 82 -5.16 16.25 5.01
N SER A 83 -4.50 15.10 4.91
CA SER A 83 -4.45 14.14 6.00
C SER A 83 -3.71 14.68 7.23
N ASP A 84 -2.68 15.49 7.05
CA ASP A 84 -2.01 16.16 8.18
C ASP A 84 -2.95 17.11 8.94
N LYS A 85 -3.90 17.75 8.25
CA LYS A 85 -4.89 18.65 8.83
C LYS A 85 -6.11 17.92 9.43
N TYR A 86 -6.65 16.96 8.70
CA TYR A 86 -7.91 16.29 9.04
C TYR A 86 -7.74 14.99 9.84
N GLY A 87 -6.51 14.48 9.92
CA GLY A 87 -6.14 13.30 10.71
C GLY A 87 -5.64 12.14 9.84
N ARG A 88 -4.52 11.53 10.23
CA ARG A 88 -3.87 10.47 9.44
C ARG A 88 -4.58 9.13 9.58
N ARG A 89 -5.24 8.84 10.70
CA ARG A 89 -6.06 7.63 10.85
C ARG A 89 -7.27 7.72 9.92
N THR A 90 -7.92 8.88 9.88
CA THR A 90 -9.02 9.13 8.94
C THR A 90 -8.55 8.96 7.49
N ALA A 91 -7.35 9.42 7.15
CA ALA A 91 -6.76 9.20 5.83
C ALA A 91 -6.49 7.72 5.49
N CYS A 92 -6.04 6.92 6.48
CA CYS A 92 -5.90 5.47 6.31
C CYS A 92 -7.25 4.80 6.05
N ILE A 93 -8.32 5.21 6.72
CA ILE A 93 -9.68 4.71 6.48
C ILE A 93 -10.19 5.14 5.09
N LEU A 94 -9.94 6.38 4.69
CA LEU A 94 -10.29 6.88 3.35
C LEU A 94 -9.60 6.04 2.26
N SER A 95 -8.37 5.58 2.49
CA SER A 95 -7.69 4.67 1.54
C SER A 95 -8.50 3.38 1.31
N ALA A 96 -9.01 2.74 2.38
CA ALA A 96 -9.88 1.56 2.25
C ALA A 96 -11.18 1.86 1.50
N ILE A 97 -11.80 3.01 1.76
CA ILE A 97 -13.03 3.43 1.08
C ILE A 97 -12.78 3.59 -0.43
N PHE A 98 -11.72 4.31 -0.82
CA PHE A 98 -11.39 4.50 -2.22
C PHE A 98 -10.97 3.19 -2.92
N TYR A 99 -10.23 2.30 -2.24
CA TYR A 99 -9.95 0.97 -2.78
C TYR A 99 -11.21 0.13 -2.95
N THR A 100 -12.15 0.21 -1.99
CA THR A 100 -13.45 -0.46 -2.09
C THR A 100 -14.23 0.04 -3.31
N ILE A 101 -14.27 1.36 -3.55
CA ILE A 101 -14.87 1.94 -4.76
C ILE A 101 -14.17 1.41 -6.02
N SER A 102 -12.84 1.30 -6.03
CA SER A 102 -12.12 0.69 -7.16
C SER A 102 -12.53 -0.76 -7.39
N CYS A 103 -12.70 -1.58 -6.35
CA CYS A 103 -13.08 -2.98 -6.51
C CYS A 103 -14.52 -3.10 -7.03
N LEU A 104 -15.45 -2.37 -6.41
CA LEU A 104 -16.87 -2.38 -6.81
C LEU A 104 -17.08 -1.85 -8.24
N SER A 105 -16.23 -0.92 -8.71
CA SER A 105 -16.29 -0.43 -10.09
C SER A 105 -16.11 -1.54 -11.13
N LEU A 106 -15.38 -2.60 -10.79
CA LEU A 106 -15.09 -3.72 -11.70
C LEU A 106 -16.32 -4.61 -11.90
N ASN A 107 -17.28 -4.60 -10.99
CA ASN A 107 -18.53 -5.35 -11.11
C ASN A 107 -19.48 -4.77 -12.17
N ILE A 108 -19.23 -3.55 -12.66
CA ILE A 108 -20.11 -2.85 -13.57
C ILE A 108 -19.38 -2.67 -14.91
N ASN A 109 -19.80 -3.41 -15.94
CA ASN A 109 -19.19 -3.37 -17.27
C ASN A 109 -19.53 -2.08 -18.03
N VAL A 110 -18.97 -0.96 -17.58
CA VAL A 110 -19.07 0.36 -18.18
C VAL A 110 -17.70 1.02 -18.11
N VAL A 111 -17.10 1.28 -19.27
CA VAL A 111 -15.73 1.81 -19.39
C VAL A 111 -15.50 3.07 -18.56
N TRP A 112 -16.47 3.99 -18.52
CA TRP A 112 -16.37 5.21 -17.70
C TRP A 112 -16.29 4.92 -16.20
N ILE A 113 -16.97 3.87 -15.72
CA ILE A 113 -16.91 3.44 -14.32
C ILE A 113 -15.53 2.87 -14.00
N PHE A 114 -14.88 2.17 -14.95
CA PHE A 114 -13.50 1.71 -14.77
C PHE A 114 -12.50 2.87 -14.63
N TYR A 115 -12.69 3.98 -15.36
CA TYR A 115 -11.88 5.19 -15.16
C TYR A 115 -12.08 5.81 -13.78
N VAL A 116 -13.34 5.90 -13.31
CA VAL A 116 -13.65 6.40 -11.96
C VAL A 116 -13.02 5.50 -10.89
N GLY A 117 -13.16 4.19 -11.02
CA GLY A 117 -12.54 3.22 -10.13
C GLY A 117 -11.01 3.29 -10.16
N SER A 118 -10.42 3.52 -11.33
CA SER A 118 -8.98 3.68 -11.47
C SER A 118 -8.46 4.97 -10.82
N ALA A 119 -9.16 6.09 -10.98
CA ALA A 119 -8.85 7.33 -10.28
C ALA A 119 -8.97 7.14 -8.75
N ALA A 120 -10.04 6.50 -8.28
CA ALA A 120 -10.20 6.15 -6.87
C ALA A 120 -9.03 5.30 -6.35
N ARG A 121 -8.59 4.29 -7.12
CA ARG A 121 -7.42 3.48 -6.77
C ARG A 121 -6.15 4.32 -6.63
N GLY A 122 -5.91 5.28 -7.53
CA GLY A 122 -4.75 6.17 -7.45
C GLY A 122 -4.73 7.00 -6.17
N ILE A 123 -5.88 7.57 -5.80
CA ILE A 123 -6.06 8.28 -4.52
C ILE A 123 -5.78 7.33 -3.34
N ALA A 124 -6.37 6.14 -3.36
CA ALA A 124 -6.19 5.14 -2.31
C ALA A 124 -4.73 4.73 -2.14
N HIS A 125 -4.03 4.52 -3.26
CA HIS A 125 -2.64 4.13 -3.29
C HIS A 125 -1.73 5.20 -2.71
N SER A 126 -1.96 6.47 -3.08
CA SER A 126 -1.23 7.57 -2.45
C SER A 126 -1.48 7.63 -0.95
N LEU A 127 -2.74 7.51 -0.52
CA LEU A 127 -3.08 7.59 0.90
C LEU A 127 -2.43 6.45 1.70
N TYR A 128 -2.47 5.23 1.16
CA TYR A 128 -1.88 4.04 1.77
C TYR A 128 -0.36 4.19 1.96
N ASN A 129 0.38 4.57 0.91
CA ASN A 129 1.83 4.65 0.96
C ASN A 129 2.34 5.78 1.89
N THR A 130 1.60 6.89 2.01
CA THR A 130 2.07 8.04 2.81
C THR A 130 1.55 8.05 4.24
N ASN A 131 0.28 7.71 4.45
CA ASN A 131 -0.36 7.95 5.76
C ASN A 131 -0.15 6.84 6.77
N PHE A 132 0.04 5.60 6.32
CA PHE A 132 0.32 4.50 7.24
C PHE A 132 1.67 4.70 7.94
N GLU A 133 2.71 5.00 7.17
CA GLU A 133 4.03 5.32 7.72
C GLU A 133 3.98 6.60 8.57
N ALA A 134 3.34 7.66 8.08
CA ALA A 134 3.21 8.91 8.85
C ALA A 134 2.46 8.72 10.17
N TRP A 135 1.44 7.86 10.23
CA TRP A 135 0.76 7.51 11.47
C TRP A 135 1.71 6.79 12.43
N LEU A 136 2.48 5.80 11.95
CA LEU A 136 3.46 5.07 12.77
C LEU A 136 4.53 6.01 13.34
N VAL A 137 5.11 6.87 12.50
CA VAL A 137 6.18 7.80 12.91
C VAL A 137 5.70 8.68 14.06
N GLN A 138 4.48 9.21 13.99
CA GLN A 138 3.93 10.06 15.05
C GLN A 138 3.62 9.28 16.33
N ASP A 139 3.03 8.10 16.22
CA ASP A 139 2.69 7.29 17.40
C ASP A 139 3.94 6.74 18.10
N HIS A 140 4.97 6.38 17.31
CA HIS A 140 6.31 6.02 17.81
C HIS A 140 6.96 7.19 18.54
N HIS A 141 6.93 8.39 17.95
CA HIS A 141 7.45 9.61 18.57
C HIS A 141 6.76 9.89 19.91
N ASN A 142 5.41 9.79 19.95
CA ASN A 142 4.63 9.98 21.16
C ASN A 142 4.93 8.92 22.24
N SER A 143 5.39 7.73 21.83
CA SER A 143 5.75 6.64 22.74
C SER A 143 7.16 6.79 23.35
N GLY A 144 7.94 7.78 22.93
CA GLY A 144 9.30 8.03 23.46
C GLY A 144 10.29 6.89 23.20
N LEU A 145 10.03 6.07 22.18
CA LEU A 145 10.85 4.90 21.83
C LEU A 145 12.09 5.32 21.02
N SER A 146 13.13 4.49 21.03
CA SER A 146 14.36 4.73 20.25
C SER A 146 14.11 4.70 18.74
N THR A 147 14.86 5.48 17.96
CA THR A 147 14.78 5.47 16.49
C THR A 147 15.06 4.10 15.86
N ASP A 148 15.89 3.27 16.48
CA ASP A 148 16.17 1.91 15.97
C ASP A 148 14.95 1.00 15.99
N SER A 149 14.05 1.20 16.97
CA SER A 149 12.81 0.43 17.05
C SER A 149 11.83 0.83 15.95
N LEU A 150 11.82 2.09 15.50
CA LEU A 150 11.03 2.53 14.36
C LEU A 150 11.50 1.86 13.07
N LYS A 151 12.82 1.88 12.82
CA LYS A 151 13.44 1.19 11.68
C LYS A 151 13.11 -0.31 11.67
N GLN A 152 13.09 -0.94 12.84
CA GLN A 152 12.71 -2.34 12.97
C GLN A 152 11.26 -2.58 12.56
N ILE A 153 10.31 -1.73 12.99
CA ILE A 153 8.90 -1.86 12.60
C ILE A 153 8.75 -1.69 11.09
N LEU A 154 9.37 -0.66 10.50
CA LEU A 154 9.32 -0.41 9.06
C LEU A 154 9.88 -1.59 8.26
N ARG A 155 11.05 -2.12 8.66
CA ARG A 155 11.62 -3.33 8.04
C ARG A 155 10.65 -4.51 8.13
N ASN A 156 10.04 -4.72 9.31
CA ASN A 156 9.08 -5.80 9.50
C ASN A 156 7.83 -5.61 8.62
N SER A 157 7.40 -4.37 8.37
CA SER A 157 6.30 -4.09 7.43
C SER A 157 6.61 -4.54 6.02
N PHE A 158 7.81 -4.26 5.50
CA PHE A 158 8.21 -4.76 4.18
C PHE A 158 8.15 -6.29 4.12
N VAL A 159 8.72 -6.99 5.10
CA VAL A 159 8.67 -8.46 5.17
C VAL A 159 7.22 -8.97 5.21
N VAL A 160 6.37 -8.34 6.03
CA VAL A 160 4.94 -8.70 6.15
C VAL A 160 4.23 -8.50 4.82
N GLN A 161 4.48 -7.38 4.12
CA GLN A 161 3.90 -7.11 2.80
C GLN A 161 4.25 -8.20 1.80
N SER A 162 5.51 -8.63 1.77
CA SER A 162 5.99 -9.66 0.84
C SER A 162 5.40 -11.03 1.12
N VAL A 163 5.37 -11.45 2.39
CA VAL A 163 4.73 -12.71 2.79
C VAL A 163 3.25 -12.72 2.44
N ILE A 164 2.56 -11.59 2.66
CA ILE A 164 1.15 -11.42 2.31
C ILE A 164 0.96 -11.49 0.80
N ALA A 165 1.78 -10.80 0.01
CA ALA A 165 1.65 -10.80 -1.45
C ALA A 165 1.79 -12.22 -2.03
N ILE A 166 2.71 -13.03 -1.50
CA ILE A 166 2.86 -14.44 -1.88
C ILE A 166 1.62 -15.24 -1.50
N ALA A 167 1.16 -15.14 -0.24
CA ALA A 167 0.00 -15.89 0.24
C ALA A 167 -1.28 -15.53 -0.52
N VAL A 168 -1.46 -14.25 -0.80
CA VAL A 168 -2.60 -13.71 -1.54
C VAL A 168 -2.64 -14.25 -2.96
N GLY A 169 -1.52 -14.46 -3.65
CA GLY A 169 -1.56 -15.02 -5.01
C GLY A 169 -2.21 -16.40 -5.07
N PHE A 170 -2.02 -17.25 -4.06
CA PHE A 170 -2.76 -18.53 -3.94
C PHE A 170 -4.25 -18.32 -3.68
N VAL A 171 -4.61 -17.32 -2.86
CA VAL A 171 -6.02 -16.97 -2.60
C VAL A 171 -6.68 -16.45 -3.88
N CYS A 172 -5.98 -15.61 -4.65
CA CYS A 172 -6.43 -15.11 -5.94
C CYS A 172 -6.68 -16.26 -6.91
N GLU A 173 -5.73 -17.20 -7.04
CA GLU A 173 -5.86 -18.38 -7.90
C GLU A 173 -7.12 -19.18 -7.55
N TYR A 174 -7.20 -19.61 -6.28
CA TYR A 174 -8.30 -20.46 -5.81
C TYR A 174 -9.67 -19.77 -5.92
N SER A 175 -9.75 -18.46 -5.63
CA SER A 175 -11.00 -17.72 -5.74
C SER A 175 -11.40 -17.45 -7.19
N ALA A 176 -10.44 -17.16 -8.06
CA ALA A 176 -10.67 -16.97 -9.49
C ALA A 176 -11.19 -18.25 -10.15
N ASP A 177 -10.62 -19.41 -9.82
CA ASP A 177 -11.04 -20.71 -10.37
C ASP A 177 -12.48 -21.09 -9.97
N LEU A 178 -12.88 -20.74 -8.75
CA LEU A 178 -14.19 -21.13 -8.22
C LEU A 178 -15.32 -20.17 -8.58
N LEU A 179 -15.03 -18.86 -8.56
CA LEU A 179 -16.05 -17.80 -8.57
C LEU A 179 -15.84 -16.78 -9.70
N GLY A 180 -14.79 -16.94 -10.51
CA GLY A 180 -14.44 -16.06 -11.62
C GLY A 180 -13.51 -14.91 -11.22
N TYR A 181 -13.00 -14.18 -12.22
CA TYR A 181 -11.93 -13.18 -12.04
C TYR A 181 -12.32 -11.94 -11.21
N VAL A 182 -13.62 -11.76 -10.92
CA VAL A 182 -14.11 -10.69 -10.04
C VAL A 182 -13.89 -11.04 -8.56
N ALA A 183 -13.87 -12.33 -8.21
CA ALA A 183 -13.87 -12.79 -6.83
C ALA A 183 -12.68 -12.30 -5.97
N PRO A 184 -11.42 -12.25 -6.46
CA PRO A 184 -10.31 -11.67 -5.70
C PRO A 184 -10.56 -10.21 -5.28
N PHE A 185 -11.26 -9.43 -6.11
CA PHE A 185 -11.61 -8.04 -5.83
C PHE A 185 -12.70 -7.92 -4.77
N ASP A 186 -13.71 -8.80 -4.80
CA ASP A 186 -14.75 -8.83 -3.77
C ASP A 186 -14.19 -9.29 -2.41
N ILE A 187 -13.24 -10.23 -2.40
CA ILE A 187 -12.50 -10.60 -1.19
C ILE A 187 -11.71 -9.39 -0.67
N ALA A 188 -11.10 -8.59 -1.56
CA ALA A 188 -10.39 -7.38 -1.15
C ALA A 188 -11.33 -6.38 -0.45
N VAL A 189 -12.57 -6.21 -0.92
CA VAL A 189 -13.59 -5.39 -0.25
C VAL A 189 -13.83 -5.86 1.18
N VAL A 190 -13.99 -7.17 1.39
CA VAL A 190 -14.17 -7.74 2.73
C VAL A 190 -12.96 -7.44 3.63
N ILE A 191 -11.74 -7.58 3.10
CA ILE A 191 -10.51 -7.22 3.84
C ILE A 191 -10.48 -5.73 4.20
N TYR A 192 -10.88 -4.83 3.30
CA TYR A 192 -10.93 -3.39 3.59
C TYR A 192 -11.97 -3.03 4.64
N VAL A 193 -13.09 -3.75 4.70
CA VAL A 193 -14.06 -3.61 5.80
C VAL A 193 -13.43 -4.01 7.13
N PHE A 194 -12.74 -5.16 7.19
CA PHE A 194 -12.01 -5.58 8.39
C PHE A 194 -10.90 -4.59 8.79
N MET A 195 -10.14 -4.10 7.81
CA MET A 195 -9.13 -3.06 8.00
C MET A 195 -9.75 -1.81 8.65
N THR A 196 -10.88 -1.36 8.12
CA THR A 196 -11.59 -0.18 8.63
C THR A 196 -12.04 -0.38 10.06
N ILE A 197 -12.67 -1.52 10.37
CA ILE A 197 -13.11 -1.86 11.74
C ILE A 197 -11.91 -1.93 12.70
N PHE A 198 -10.81 -2.55 12.27
CA PHE A 198 -9.60 -2.67 13.08
C PHE A 198 -8.98 -1.29 13.38
N ILE A 199 -8.78 -0.47 12.35
CA ILE A 199 -8.20 0.88 12.50
C ILE A 199 -9.11 1.77 13.34
N LEU A 200 -10.43 1.72 13.16
CA LEU A 200 -11.38 2.49 13.97
C LEU A 200 -11.32 2.14 15.46
N THR A 201 -11.09 0.87 15.79
CA THR A 201 -11.09 0.38 17.18
C THR A 201 -9.72 0.47 17.86
N ARG A 202 -8.63 0.43 17.09
CA ARG A 202 -7.26 0.32 17.65
C ARG A 202 -6.36 1.51 17.41
N TRP A 203 -6.61 2.28 16.35
CA TRP A 203 -5.76 3.42 16.03
C TRP A 203 -6.36 4.70 16.61
N THR A 204 -5.52 5.49 17.24
CA THR A 204 -5.84 6.83 17.71
C THR A 204 -5.71 7.82 16.55
N GLU A 205 -6.50 8.90 16.60
CA GLU A 205 -6.33 9.96 15.63
C GLU A 205 -5.08 10.77 15.97
N ASN A 206 -4.16 10.87 15.01
CA ASN A 206 -2.99 11.72 15.10
C ASN A 206 -2.97 12.69 13.92
N TYR A 207 -2.37 13.85 14.16
CA TYR A 207 -2.34 14.97 13.23
C TYR A 207 -0.90 15.32 12.92
N GLY A 208 -0.67 15.86 11.72
CA GLY A 208 0.58 16.54 11.40
C GLY A 208 0.65 17.89 12.08
N ASP A 209 1.69 18.66 11.72
CA ASP A 209 1.91 19.98 12.28
C ASP A 209 0.83 20.97 11.83
N LYS A 210 -0.09 21.32 12.74
CA LYS A 210 -1.30 22.12 12.43
C LYS A 210 -0.99 23.58 12.10
N GLU A 211 0.20 24.07 12.48
CA GLU A 211 0.61 25.46 12.28
C GLU A 211 1.45 25.67 11.02
N ALA A 212 1.96 24.59 10.40
CA ALA A 212 2.67 24.70 9.14
C ALA A 212 1.68 24.96 7.99
N SER A 213 1.69 26.19 7.46
CA SER A 213 1.03 26.50 6.18
C SER A 213 1.55 25.55 5.11
N SER A 214 0.68 24.70 4.55
CA SER A 214 1.04 23.73 3.50
C SER A 214 1.74 24.39 2.31
N THR A 215 1.41 25.65 2.01
CA THR A 215 2.05 26.46 0.98
C THR A 215 3.50 26.78 1.32
N THR A 216 3.80 27.10 2.58
CA THR A 216 5.16 27.42 3.04
C THR A 216 6.06 26.19 2.99
N SER A 217 5.56 25.02 3.43
CA SER A 217 6.29 23.75 3.31
C SER A 217 6.56 23.38 1.86
N PHE A 218 5.62 23.66 0.95
CA PHE A 218 5.80 23.39 -0.49
C PHE A 218 6.86 24.30 -1.12
N ILE A 219 6.85 25.60 -0.79
CA ILE A 219 7.88 26.54 -1.24
C ILE A 219 9.26 26.12 -0.73
N HIS A 220 9.35 25.73 0.54
CA HIS A 220 10.60 25.26 1.12
C HIS A 220 11.09 23.96 0.47
N ALA A 221 10.19 23.02 0.15
CA ALA A 221 10.54 21.82 -0.60
C ALA A 221 11.09 22.14 -2.00
N ILE A 222 10.49 23.10 -2.71
CA ILE A 222 11.00 23.57 -4.02
C ILE A 222 12.37 24.22 -3.87
N GLN A 223 12.61 25.01 -2.82
CA GLN A 223 13.91 25.60 -2.55
C GLN A 223 14.97 24.52 -2.32
N ILE A 224 14.68 23.51 -1.50
CA ILE A 224 15.56 22.37 -1.28
C ILE A 224 15.88 21.63 -2.59
N LEU A 225 14.88 21.39 -3.44
CA LEU A 225 15.06 20.75 -4.75
C LEU A 225 15.94 21.58 -5.68
N ARG A 226 15.84 22.91 -5.60
CA ARG A 226 16.67 23.82 -6.39
C ARG A 226 18.11 23.85 -5.88
N ASP A 227 18.30 23.80 -4.57
CA ASP A 227 19.60 23.96 -3.93
C ASP A 227 20.43 22.68 -3.94
N ASP A 228 19.80 21.49 -3.89
CA ASP A 228 20.48 20.20 -3.99
C ASP A 228 20.00 19.35 -5.18
N PHE A 229 20.77 19.44 -6.27
CA PHE A 229 20.53 18.65 -7.48
C PHE A 229 20.58 17.13 -7.25
N ARG A 230 21.22 16.65 -6.16
CA ARG A 230 21.25 15.21 -5.83
C ARG A 230 19.86 14.70 -5.48
N ILE A 231 19.04 15.52 -4.82
CA ILE A 231 17.65 15.18 -4.48
C ILE A 231 16.82 15.04 -5.75
N VAL A 232 17.03 15.94 -6.72
CA VAL A 232 16.39 15.87 -8.05
C VAL A 232 16.82 14.61 -8.79
N LEU A 233 18.11 14.26 -8.75
CA LEU A 233 18.64 13.05 -9.39
C LEU A 233 18.04 11.77 -8.78
N VAL A 234 17.94 11.69 -7.45
CA VAL A 234 17.28 10.58 -6.76
C VAL A 234 15.81 10.49 -7.19
N GLY A 235 15.10 11.62 -7.28
CA GLY A 235 13.73 11.67 -7.78
C GLY A 235 13.59 11.12 -9.21
N PHE A 236 14.51 11.46 -10.12
CA PHE A 236 14.52 10.90 -11.48
C PHE A 236 14.80 9.39 -11.49
N ILE A 237 15.76 8.91 -10.71
CA ILE A 237 16.07 7.48 -10.60
C ILE A 237 14.85 6.71 -10.12
N THR A 238 14.20 7.18 -9.06
CA THR A 238 12.96 6.58 -8.54
C THR A 238 11.85 6.60 -9.58
N ALA A 239 11.67 7.72 -10.30
CA ALA A 239 10.66 7.81 -11.35
C ALA A 239 10.91 6.81 -12.50
N PHE A 240 12.16 6.63 -12.95
CA PHE A 240 12.48 5.63 -13.98
C PHE A 240 12.27 4.20 -13.49
N PHE A 241 12.57 3.93 -12.22
CA PHE A 241 12.32 2.63 -11.60
C PHE A 241 10.81 2.33 -11.53
N GLU A 242 10.00 3.27 -11.05
CA GLU A 242 8.54 3.18 -11.01
C GLU A 242 7.93 2.98 -12.41
N VAL A 243 8.41 3.71 -13.42
CA VAL A 243 7.97 3.52 -14.82
C VAL A 243 8.30 2.11 -15.32
N THR A 244 9.45 1.56 -14.94
CA THR A 244 9.83 0.20 -15.32
C THR A 244 8.91 -0.85 -14.68
N ILE A 245 8.61 -0.71 -13.38
CA ILE A 245 7.65 -1.56 -12.66
C ILE A 245 6.26 -1.45 -13.29
N TYR A 246 5.84 -0.24 -13.67
CA TYR A 246 4.56 0.00 -14.31
C TYR A 246 4.42 -0.72 -15.66
N VAL A 247 5.43 -0.60 -16.53
CA VAL A 247 5.44 -1.29 -17.83
C VAL A 247 5.37 -2.80 -17.60
N TYR A 248 6.17 -3.31 -16.65
CA TYR A 248 6.11 -4.71 -16.26
C TYR A 248 4.70 -5.13 -15.81
N ALA A 249 4.05 -4.37 -14.92
CA ALA A 249 2.74 -4.67 -14.36
C ALA A 249 1.62 -4.75 -15.41
N ILE A 250 1.74 -4.03 -16.53
CA ILE A 250 0.79 -4.09 -17.65
C ILE A 250 1.11 -5.23 -18.61
N GLU A 251 2.39 -5.46 -18.89
CA GLU A 251 2.81 -6.34 -19.98
C GLU A 251 2.95 -7.81 -19.58
N TRP A 252 3.17 -8.13 -18.31
CA TRP A 252 3.48 -9.51 -17.90
C TRP A 252 2.33 -10.49 -18.23
N THR A 253 1.08 -10.12 -17.94
CA THR A 253 -0.10 -10.96 -18.22
C THR A 253 -0.26 -11.21 -19.73
N PRO A 254 -0.39 -10.19 -20.58
CA PRO A 254 -0.57 -10.41 -22.02
C PRO A 254 0.67 -11.00 -22.70
N ALA A 255 1.88 -10.79 -22.17
CA ALA A 255 3.08 -11.43 -22.70
C ALA A 255 3.05 -12.95 -22.48
N LEU A 256 2.63 -13.39 -21.29
CA LEU A 256 2.51 -14.82 -20.98
C LEU A 256 1.35 -15.48 -21.71
N GLU A 257 0.19 -14.82 -21.79
CA GLU A 257 -0.96 -15.33 -22.54
C GLU A 257 -0.61 -15.56 -24.02
N ARG A 258 0.06 -14.60 -24.66
CA ARG A 258 0.52 -14.75 -26.05
C ARG A 258 1.48 -15.91 -26.25
N ALA A 259 2.35 -16.21 -25.28
CA ALA A 259 3.27 -17.34 -25.36
C ALA A 259 2.55 -18.68 -25.13
N HIS A 260 1.59 -18.70 -24.20
CA HIS A 260 0.88 -19.90 -23.76
C HIS A 260 -0.15 -20.44 -24.76
N ILE A 261 -0.81 -19.54 -25.51
CA ILE A 261 -1.78 -19.90 -26.56
C ILE A 261 -1.19 -20.89 -27.58
N TRP A 262 0.14 -20.89 -27.77
CA TRP A 262 0.82 -21.79 -28.71
C TRP A 262 1.13 -23.19 -28.15
N THR A 263 0.97 -23.41 -26.84
CA THR A 263 1.44 -24.62 -26.17
C THR A 263 0.34 -25.41 -25.45
N ILE A 264 -0.61 -24.77 -24.75
CA ILE A 264 -1.60 -25.44 -23.88
C ILE A 264 -2.95 -24.71 -23.94
N ARG A 265 -4.08 -25.45 -23.89
CA ARG A 265 -5.47 -24.90 -23.97
C ARG A 265 -6.10 -24.55 -22.62
N GLU A 266 -5.39 -24.70 -21.51
CA GLU A 266 -5.87 -24.39 -20.16
C GLU A 266 -5.59 -22.92 -19.81
N PRO A 267 -6.43 -22.27 -18.98
CA PRO A 267 -6.17 -20.91 -18.51
C PRO A 267 -4.85 -20.84 -17.73
N LEU A 268 -4.17 -19.70 -17.81
CA LEU A 268 -2.92 -19.49 -17.08
C LEU A 268 -3.19 -19.33 -15.58
N PRO A 269 -2.37 -19.95 -14.71
CA PRO A 269 -2.50 -19.77 -13.27
C PRO A 269 -1.89 -18.45 -12.82
N LEU A 270 -2.60 -17.35 -13.11
CA LEU A 270 -2.12 -15.98 -12.93
C LEU A 270 -1.78 -15.66 -11.46
N GLY A 271 -2.50 -16.24 -10.50
CA GLY A 271 -2.22 -16.07 -9.07
C GLY A 271 -0.91 -16.73 -8.66
N ILE A 272 -0.62 -17.94 -9.15
CA ILE A 272 0.64 -18.66 -8.87
C ILE A 272 1.84 -17.95 -9.52
N ILE A 273 1.66 -17.47 -10.76
CA ILE A 273 2.66 -16.69 -11.48
C ILE A 273 2.96 -15.39 -10.71
N TYR A 274 1.91 -14.68 -10.27
CA TYR A 274 2.05 -13.50 -9.43
C TYR A 274 2.84 -13.80 -8.14
N SER A 275 2.50 -14.87 -7.40
CA SER A 275 3.26 -15.29 -6.21
C SER A 275 4.74 -15.55 -6.53
N SER A 276 5.04 -16.18 -7.67
CA SER A 276 6.41 -16.46 -8.10
C SER A 276 7.20 -15.17 -8.37
N PHE A 277 6.55 -14.17 -8.97
CA PHE A 277 7.14 -12.85 -9.14
C PHE A 277 7.36 -12.12 -7.83
N MET A 278 6.42 -12.20 -6.87
CA MET A 278 6.60 -11.59 -5.55
C MET A 278 7.77 -12.23 -4.79
N VAL A 279 7.94 -13.56 -4.88
CA VAL A 279 9.14 -14.24 -4.32
C VAL A 279 10.42 -13.67 -4.95
N ALA A 280 10.46 -13.50 -6.26
CA ALA A 280 11.65 -13.06 -6.98
C ALA A 280 11.98 -11.56 -6.74
N LEU A 281 10.97 -10.69 -6.62
CA LEU A 281 11.17 -9.25 -6.43
C LEU A 281 11.50 -8.91 -4.98
N ASP A 282 10.81 -9.53 -4.03
CA ASP A 282 10.83 -9.09 -2.64
C ASP A 282 11.90 -9.77 -1.78
N PHE A 283 12.42 -10.94 -2.19
CA PHE A 283 13.45 -11.67 -1.44
C PHE A 283 14.84 -11.62 -2.07
N VAL A 284 14.96 -11.00 -3.24
CA VAL A 284 16.25 -10.81 -3.95
C VAL A 284 16.78 -9.37 -3.79
N SER A 285 15.98 -8.45 -3.26
CA SER A 285 16.36 -7.06 -2.92
C SER A 285 16.79 -6.90 -1.46
#